data_AF-A0A1I3SAB6-F1
#
_entry.id   AF-A0A1I3SAB6-F1
#
_cell.length_a   1.000
_cell.length_b   1.000
_cell.length_c   1.000
_cell.angle_alpha   90.00
_cell.angle_beta   90.00
_cell.angle_gamma   90.00
#
_symmetry.space_group_name_H-M   'P 1'
#
loop_
_entity.id
_entity.type
_entity.pdbx_description
1 polymer ?
#
loop_
_entity_poly.entity_id
_entity_poly.type
_entity_poly.pdbx_seq_one_letter_code
_entity_poly.pdbx_strand_id
1 'polypeptide(L)'
;MHILVFNAGSSSLKFGIFSVGAETREVLKGAYERFRNGACEYRFRYGDRDQRGTTGFATPAEAMSGVPEALERAGFGAIDAIGHRFVHGGARFSVPTVLNEEVIAAIEALTPLAPLHNPANLGAARLCRRLCVNDRGNGTPPFRVKGTPVRACEGHAG
;
A
#
# COMPACT_ATOMS: atom_id res chain seq x y z
N MET A 1 -12.73 4.00 -12.89
CA MET A 1 -11.38 3.50 -12.54
C MET A 1 -11.36 3.12 -11.06
N HIS A 2 -10.81 1.97 -10.69
CA HIS A 2 -10.62 1.53 -9.31
C HIS A 2 -9.16 1.69 -8.90
N ILE A 3 -8.92 2.57 -7.93
CA ILE A 3 -7.60 2.78 -7.35
C ILE A 3 -7.55 2.10 -5.98
N LEU A 4 -6.69 1.10 -5.82
CA LEU A 4 -6.38 0.54 -4.50
C LEU A 4 -5.34 1.44 -3.82
N VAL A 5 -5.57 1.81 -2.57
CA VAL A 5 -4.60 2.58 -1.78
C VAL A 5 -4.25 1.84 -0.51
N PHE A 6 -3.00 2.01 -0.08
CA PHE A 6 -2.48 1.36 1.12
C PHE A 6 -1.91 2.38 2.10
N ASN A 7 -2.03 2.02 3.37
CA ASN A 7 -1.32 2.63 4.48
C ASN A 7 -0.83 1.48 5.38
N ALA A 8 0.47 1.18 5.27
CA ALA A 8 1.12 0.19 6.10
C ALA A 8 1.88 0.90 7.23
N GLY A 9 1.45 0.67 8.47
CA GLY A 9 2.15 1.13 9.68
C GLY A 9 2.81 -0.05 10.40
N SER A 10 3.49 0.25 11.52
CA SER A 10 4.12 -0.79 12.36
C SER A 10 3.12 -1.69 13.08
N SER A 11 1.88 -1.24 13.28
CA SER A 11 0.85 -1.94 14.07
C SER A 11 -0.46 -2.18 13.32
N SER A 12 -0.58 -1.73 12.08
CA SER A 12 -1.77 -1.93 11.27
C SER A 12 -1.45 -1.90 9.77
N LEU A 13 -2.27 -2.62 9.00
CA LEU A 13 -2.34 -2.49 7.56
C LEU A 13 -3.74 -2.00 7.20
N LYS A 14 -3.84 -0.82 6.59
CA LYS A 14 -5.10 -0.27 6.09
C LYS A 14 -5.04 -0.18 4.58
N PHE A 15 -6.16 -0.45 3.95
CA PHE A 15 -6.31 -0.32 2.51
C PHE A 15 -7.72 0.12 2.14
N GLY A 16 -7.89 0.64 0.94
CA GLY A 16 -9.20 1.01 0.44
C GLY A 16 -9.21 1.08 -1.08
N ILE A 17 -10.38 0.87 -1.67
CA ILE A 17 -10.58 1.09 -3.10
C ILE A 17 -11.36 2.38 -3.28
N PHE A 18 -10.85 3.24 -4.14
CA PHE A 18 -11.51 4.45 -4.59
C PHE A 18 -12.00 4.23 -6.02
N SER A 19 -13.30 4.37 -6.23
CA SER A 19 -13.86 4.52 -7.56
C SER A 19 -13.69 5.97 -8.00
N VAL A 20 -13.01 6.16 -9.12
CA VAL A 20 -12.75 7.46 -9.75
C VAL A 20 -13.53 7.50 -11.06
N GLY A 21 -14.52 8.38 -11.09
CA GLY A 21 -15.33 8.75 -12.26
C GLY A 21 -15.57 10.25 -12.27
N ALA A 22 -16.83 10.68 -12.43
CA ALA A 22 -17.20 12.09 -12.27
C ALA A 22 -16.92 12.61 -10.84
N GLU A 23 -17.08 11.74 -9.85
CA GLU A 23 -16.68 11.97 -8.46
C GLU A 23 -15.78 10.82 -7.98
N THR A 24 -14.96 11.12 -6.98
CA THR A 24 -14.13 10.12 -6.30
C THR A 24 -14.85 9.63 -5.05
N ARG A 25 -15.06 8.31 -4.94
CA ARG A 25 -15.74 7.70 -3.79
C ARG A 25 -14.97 6.49 -3.26
N GLU A 26 -14.82 6.40 -1.94
CA GLU A 26 -14.35 5.19 -1.27
C GLU A 26 -15.45 4.10 -1.38
N VAL A 27 -15.15 3.01 -2.09
CA VAL A 27 -16.09 1.89 -2.33
C VAL A 27 -15.73 0.64 -1.52
N LEU A 28 -14.51 0.59 -1.01
CA LEU A 28 -14.05 -0.44 -0.08
C LEU A 28 -13.10 0.19 0.95
N LYS A 29 -13.24 -0.24 2.20
CA LYS A 29 -12.29 0.04 3.26
C LYS A 29 -11.94 -1.22 4.02
N GLY A 30 -10.65 -1.56 4.04
CA GLY A 30 -10.13 -2.72 4.73
C GLY A 30 -9.07 -2.35 5.76
N ALA A 31 -9.02 -3.13 6.84
CA ALA A 31 -8.00 -3.01 7.85
C ALA A 31 -7.66 -4.38 8.45
N TYR A 32 -6.37 -4.61 8.67
CA TYR A 32 -5.84 -5.60 9.60
C TYR A 32 -5.18 -4.86 10.75
N GLU A 33 -5.63 -5.12 11.97
CA GLU A 33 -5.23 -4.41 13.17
C GLU A 33 -5.08 -5.38 14.35
N ARG A 34 -4.61 -4.88 15.50
CA ARG A 34 -4.55 -5.66 16.76
C ARG A 34 -3.73 -6.96 16.64
N PHE A 35 -2.58 -6.88 15.97
CA PHE A 35 -1.63 -7.99 15.87
C PHE A 35 -1.14 -8.44 17.26
N ARG A 36 -1.43 -9.68 17.64
CA ARG A 36 -1.06 -10.31 18.93
C ARG A 36 -0.99 -11.83 18.73
N ASN A 37 -0.03 -12.49 19.38
CA ASN A 37 0.04 -13.96 19.47
C ASN A 37 -0.04 -14.67 18.10
N GLY A 38 0.59 -14.12 17.06
CA GLY A 38 0.58 -14.72 15.72
C GLY A 38 -0.73 -14.52 14.93
N ALA A 39 -1.64 -13.68 15.40
CA ALA A 39 -2.92 -13.41 14.74
C ALA A 39 -3.24 -11.90 14.75
N CYS A 40 -4.23 -11.53 13.97
CA CYS A 40 -4.78 -10.18 13.94
C CYS A 40 -6.29 -10.18 13.72
N GLU A 41 -6.91 -9.02 13.98
CA GLU A 41 -8.30 -8.77 13.63
C GLU A 41 -8.37 -8.12 12.26
N TYR A 42 -9.35 -8.51 11.45
CA TYR A 42 -9.67 -7.83 10.20
C TYR A 42 -11.03 -7.15 10.26
N ARG A 43 -11.18 -6.06 9.51
CA ARG A 43 -12.45 -5.41 9.24
C ARG A 43 -12.52 -4.91 7.80
N PHE A 44 -13.55 -5.34 7.07
CA PHE A 44 -13.81 -4.94 5.69
C PHE A 44 -15.19 -4.29 5.59
N ARG A 45 -15.25 -3.10 5.00
CA ARG A 45 -16.49 -2.38 4.72
C ARG A 45 -16.63 -2.11 3.24
N TYR A 46 -17.75 -2.50 2.66
CA TYR A 46 -18.06 -2.31 1.25
C TYR A 46 -19.57 -2.42 1.04
N GLY A 47 -20.16 -1.49 0.27
CA GLY A 47 -21.62 -1.33 0.23
C GLY A 47 -22.19 -1.17 1.65
N ASP A 48 -23.24 -1.94 1.96
CA ASP A 48 -23.86 -1.99 3.30
C ASP A 48 -23.27 -3.07 4.22
N ARG A 49 -22.17 -3.72 3.81
CA ARG A 49 -21.54 -4.80 4.59
C ARG A 49 -20.43 -4.27 5.49
N ASP A 50 -20.35 -4.81 6.70
CA ASP A 50 -19.26 -4.62 7.68
C ASP A 50 -18.82 -5.99 8.19
N GLN A 51 -17.86 -6.60 7.49
CA GLN A 51 -17.33 -7.92 7.83
C GLN A 51 -16.18 -7.79 8.81
N ARG A 52 -16.17 -8.62 9.86
CA ARG A 52 -15.12 -8.66 10.89
C ARG A 52 -14.74 -10.09 11.21
N GLY A 53 -13.53 -10.29 11.73
CA GLY A 53 -13.06 -11.59 12.20
C GLY A 53 -11.60 -11.55 12.57
N THR A 54 -11.02 -12.75 12.74
CA THR A 54 -9.60 -12.94 13.03
C THR A 54 -8.93 -13.77 11.95
N THR A 55 -7.63 -13.58 11.78
CA THR A 55 -6.79 -14.36 10.86
C THR A 55 -5.39 -14.53 11.42
N GLY A 56 -4.66 -15.55 10.96
CA GLY A 56 -3.32 -15.93 11.44
C GLY A 56 -2.16 -15.10 10.89
N PHE A 57 -2.36 -13.82 10.58
CA PHE A 57 -1.25 -12.94 10.19
C PHE A 57 -0.60 -12.36 11.45
N ALA A 58 0.69 -12.59 11.63
CA ALA A 58 1.44 -12.14 12.80
C ALA A 58 1.88 -10.68 12.68
N THR A 59 2.03 -10.16 11.46
CA THR A 59 2.52 -8.80 11.20
C THR A 59 1.74 -8.08 10.10
N PRO A 60 1.73 -6.72 10.08
CA PRO A 60 1.17 -5.96 8.96
C PRO A 60 1.79 -6.32 7.60
N ALA A 61 3.07 -6.69 7.58
CA ALA A 61 3.76 -7.14 6.37
C ALA A 61 3.19 -8.48 5.86
N GLU A 62 2.96 -9.44 6.76
CA GLU A 62 2.29 -10.70 6.42
C GLU A 62 0.84 -10.48 5.99
N ALA A 63 0.10 -9.61 6.68
CA ALA A 63 -1.31 -9.33 6.38
C ALA A 63 -1.54 -8.78 4.95
N MET A 64 -0.49 -8.26 4.32
CA MET A 64 -0.50 -7.87 2.92
C MET A 64 -0.94 -9.04 2.01
N SER A 65 -0.55 -10.28 2.31
CA SER A 65 -0.94 -11.45 1.51
C SER A 65 -2.44 -11.78 1.56
N GLY A 66 -3.16 -11.29 2.57
CA GLY A 66 -4.62 -11.46 2.68
C GLY A 66 -5.43 -10.46 1.87
N VAL A 67 -4.81 -9.38 1.39
CA VAL A 67 -5.50 -8.33 0.64
C VAL A 67 -6.19 -8.86 -0.62
N PRO A 68 -5.58 -9.67 -1.49
CA PRO A 68 -6.24 -10.19 -2.69
C PRO A 68 -7.57 -10.89 -2.39
N GLU A 69 -7.57 -11.77 -1.40
CA GLU A 69 -8.77 -12.49 -0.95
C GLU A 69 -9.84 -11.52 -0.42
N ALA A 70 -9.42 -10.47 0.31
CA ALA A 70 -10.34 -9.43 0.77
C ALA A 70 -10.98 -8.64 -0.39
N LEU A 71 -10.23 -8.38 -1.47
CA LEU A 71 -10.77 -7.72 -2.66
C LEU A 71 -11.73 -8.64 -3.42
N GLU A 72 -11.38 -9.91 -3.60
CA GLU A 72 -12.24 -10.92 -4.22
C GLU A 72 -13.56 -11.08 -3.48
N ARG A 73 -13.53 -11.20 -2.14
CA ARG A 73 -14.72 -11.27 -1.27
C ARG A 73 -15.64 -10.06 -1.41
N ALA A 74 -15.08 -8.91 -1.77
CA ALA A 74 -15.82 -7.69 -1.97
C ALA A 74 -16.21 -7.44 -3.44
N GLY A 75 -15.89 -8.36 -4.35
CA GLY A 75 -16.22 -8.25 -5.77
C GLY A 75 -15.27 -7.36 -6.59
N PHE A 76 -14.09 -7.04 -6.07
CA PHE A 76 -13.09 -6.21 -6.74
C PHE A 76 -11.94 -7.07 -7.28
N GLY A 77 -12.20 -7.86 -8.31
CA GLY A 77 -11.19 -8.71 -8.96
C GLY A 77 -10.22 -7.96 -9.89
N ALA A 78 -10.53 -6.71 -10.25
CA ALA A 78 -9.73 -5.91 -11.17
C ALA A 78 -9.41 -4.53 -10.57
N ILE A 79 -8.12 -4.23 -10.43
CA ILE A 79 -7.63 -2.94 -9.95
C ILE A 79 -6.88 -2.24 -11.09
N ASP A 80 -7.27 -1.00 -11.40
CA ASP A 80 -6.70 -0.24 -12.51
C ASP A 80 -5.37 0.42 -12.14
N ALA A 81 -5.26 0.90 -10.89
CA ALA A 81 -4.07 1.59 -10.40
C ALA A 81 -3.93 1.40 -8.90
N ILE A 82 -2.71 1.58 -8.37
CA ILE A 82 -2.47 1.50 -6.93
C ILE A 82 -1.64 2.70 -6.48
N GLY A 83 -2.11 3.35 -5.41
CA GLY A 83 -1.43 4.43 -4.73
C GLY A 83 -0.85 3.95 -3.41
N HIS A 84 0.45 4.15 -3.20
CA HIS A 84 1.07 3.83 -1.91
C HIS A 84 1.83 5.03 -1.35
N ARG A 85 1.64 5.30 -0.05
CA ARG A 85 2.38 6.35 0.64
C ARG A 85 3.61 5.75 1.28
N PHE A 86 4.77 6.17 0.80
CA PHE A 86 6.04 5.83 1.41
C PHE A 86 6.35 6.85 2.49
N VAL A 87 6.89 6.40 3.62
CA VAL A 87 7.22 7.31 4.73
C VAL A 87 8.35 8.24 4.31
N HIS A 88 9.33 7.72 3.56
CA HIS A 88 10.48 8.49 3.11
C HIS A 88 10.85 8.24 1.65
N GLY A 89 10.92 9.31 0.87
CA GLY A 89 11.23 9.28 -0.57
C GLY A 89 12.64 9.77 -0.90
N GLY A 90 13.47 10.05 0.10
CA GLY A 90 14.72 10.77 -0.17
C GLY A 90 14.45 12.21 -0.65
N ALA A 91 15.47 12.90 -1.17
CA ALA A 91 15.25 14.12 -1.95
C ALA A 91 14.60 13.84 -3.32
N ARG A 92 14.68 12.58 -3.79
CA ARG A 92 14.32 12.17 -5.15
C ARG A 92 12.82 12.04 -5.38
N PHE A 93 12.02 11.64 -4.37
CA PHE A 93 10.60 11.35 -4.53
C PHE A 93 9.70 12.30 -3.71
N SER A 94 9.69 13.58 -4.08
CA SER A 94 8.86 14.63 -3.46
C SER A 94 7.47 14.78 -4.08
N VAL A 95 7.24 14.21 -5.27
CA VAL A 95 5.98 14.23 -6.01
C VAL A 95 5.49 12.81 -6.32
N PRO A 96 4.18 12.60 -6.57
CA PRO A 96 3.67 11.30 -7.02
C PRO A 96 4.39 10.81 -8.28
N THR A 97 5.11 9.70 -8.16
CA THR A 97 6.00 9.15 -9.20
C THR A 97 5.50 7.78 -9.62
N VAL A 98 5.49 7.49 -10.93
CA VAL A 98 5.09 6.16 -11.41
C VAL A 98 6.11 5.12 -10.96
N LEU A 99 5.68 4.01 -10.36
CA LEU A 99 6.56 2.96 -9.87
C LEU A 99 6.96 2.04 -11.04
N ASN A 100 8.22 2.11 -11.43
CA ASN A 100 8.89 1.17 -12.32
C ASN A 100 10.05 0.46 -11.57
N GLU A 101 10.79 -0.43 -12.22
CA GLU A 101 11.91 -1.14 -11.58
C GLU A 101 12.98 -0.19 -11.04
N GLU A 102 13.27 0.89 -11.75
CA GLU A 102 14.25 1.89 -11.32
C GLU A 102 13.82 2.61 -10.03
N VAL A 103 12.53 2.96 -9.94
CA VAL A 103 11.94 3.58 -8.75
C VAL A 103 11.88 2.59 -7.59
N ILE A 104 11.58 1.31 -7.84
CA ILE A 104 11.63 0.25 -6.83
C ILE A 104 13.05 0.15 -6.25
N ALA A 105 14.06 0.01 -7.12
CA ALA A 105 15.46 -0.10 -6.70
C ALA A 105 15.93 1.14 -5.94
N ALA A 106 15.54 2.33 -6.40
CA ALA A 106 15.87 3.58 -5.72
C ALA A 106 15.22 3.69 -4.34
N ILE A 107 13.98 3.23 -4.17
CA ILE A 107 13.32 3.19 -2.85
C ILE A 107 13.95 2.12 -1.95
N GLU A 108 14.33 0.98 -2.50
CA GLU A 108 15.03 -0.08 -1.78
C GLU A 108 16.38 0.40 -1.23
N ALA A 109 17.12 1.19 -2.00
CA ALA A 109 18.35 1.85 -1.55
C ALA A 109 18.12 2.87 -0.41
N LEU A 110 16.89 3.39 -0.24
CA LEU A 110 16.53 4.27 0.87
C LEU A 110 16.09 3.50 2.13
N THR A 111 16.10 2.17 2.11
CA THR A 111 15.75 1.33 3.28
C THR A 111 16.52 1.72 4.55
N PRO A 112 17.83 2.05 4.53
CA PRO A 112 18.54 2.49 5.73
C PRO A 112 17.94 3.73 6.40
N LEU A 113 17.23 4.60 5.67
CA LEU A 113 16.58 5.78 6.23
C LEU A 113 15.22 5.48 6.88
N ALA A 114 14.61 4.34 6.54
CA ALA A 114 13.31 3.92 7.07
C ALA A 114 13.23 2.38 7.14
N PRO A 115 14.09 1.73 7.95
CA PRO A 115 14.32 0.28 7.91
C PRO A 115 13.08 -0.53 8.28
N LEU A 116 12.20 0.03 9.11
CA LEU A 116 10.95 -0.61 9.53
C LEU A 116 9.77 -0.35 8.57
N HIS A 117 9.93 0.50 7.55
CA HIS A 117 8.80 1.00 6.76
C HIS A 117 8.99 0.73 5.27
N ASN A 118 10.16 1.02 4.71
CA ASN A 118 10.41 0.84 3.28
C ASN A 118 10.28 -0.64 2.82
N PRO A 119 10.76 -1.64 3.57
CA PRO A 119 10.58 -3.05 3.18
C PRO A 119 9.10 -3.46 3.07
N ALA A 120 8.28 -3.08 4.07
CA ALA A 120 6.83 -3.36 4.05
C ALA A 120 6.13 -2.66 2.87
N ASN A 121 6.53 -1.42 2.59
CA ASN A 121 5.98 -0.64 1.49
C ASN A 121 6.35 -1.19 0.10
N LEU A 122 7.58 -1.70 -0.06
CA LEU A 122 8.01 -2.40 -1.26
C LEU A 122 7.29 -3.75 -1.42
N GLY A 123 7.05 -4.47 -0.32
CA GLY A 123 6.23 -5.69 -0.33
C GLY A 123 4.81 -5.43 -0.84
N ALA A 124 4.18 -4.33 -0.39
CA ALA A 124 2.90 -3.87 -0.91
C ALA A 124 2.97 -3.63 -2.42
N ALA A 125 3.92 -2.81 -2.88
CA ALA A 125 4.09 -2.49 -4.29
C ALA A 125 4.26 -3.74 -5.19
N ARG A 126 5.04 -4.72 -4.73
CA ARG A 126 5.25 -6.00 -5.43
C ARG A 126 3.99 -6.86 -5.49
N LEU A 127 3.20 -6.94 -4.40
CA LEU A 127 1.90 -7.62 -4.41
C LEU A 127 0.94 -6.97 -5.40
N CYS A 128 0.90 -5.64 -5.38
CA CYS A 128 0.02 -4.82 -6.18
C CYS A 128 0.24 -5.03 -7.68
N ARG A 129 1.49 -5.21 -8.11
CA ARG A 129 1.82 -5.57 -9.49
C ARG A 129 1.17 -6.86 -9.97
N ARG A 130 0.91 -7.81 -9.08
CA ARG A 130 0.17 -9.05 -9.41
C ARG A 130 -1.33 -8.84 -9.54
N LEU A 131 -1.88 -7.77 -8.94
CA LEU A 131 -3.32 -7.49 -8.90
C LEU A 131 -3.80 -6.56 -10.03
N CYS A 132 -2.88 -5.85 -10.69
CA CYS A 132 -3.23 -4.95 -11.79
C CYS A 132 -3.44 -5.73 -13.10
N VAL A 133 -4.62 -5.60 -13.68
CA VAL A 133 -5.04 -6.35 -14.90
C VAL A 133 -4.48 -5.75 -16.19
N ASN A 134 -3.81 -4.60 -16.11
CA ASN A 134 -3.43 -3.80 -17.28
C ASN A 134 -1.94 -3.93 -17.66
N ASP A 135 -1.38 -5.14 -17.64
CA ASP A 135 -0.12 -5.46 -18.33
C ASP A 135 -0.36 -5.63 -19.85
N ARG A 136 -1.02 -4.65 -20.46
CA ARG A 136 -1.26 -4.60 -21.91
C ARG A 136 -0.01 -4.11 -22.64
N GLY A 137 1.05 -4.92 -22.64
CA GLY A 137 2.16 -4.85 -23.61
C GLY A 137 3.05 -3.60 -23.61
N ASN A 138 2.85 -2.67 -22.70
CA ASN A 138 3.71 -1.52 -22.42
C ASN A 138 4.17 -1.69 -20.98
N GLY A 139 5.41 -2.16 -20.79
CA GLY A 139 5.94 -2.72 -19.53
C GLY A 139 6.08 -1.77 -18.33
N THR A 140 5.15 -0.84 -18.10
CA THR A 140 5.11 -0.02 -16.89
C THR A 140 3.70 0.03 -16.31
N PRO A 141 3.45 -0.54 -15.12
CA PRO A 141 2.13 -0.47 -14.52
C PRO A 141 1.87 0.92 -13.90
N PRO A 142 0.60 1.38 -13.81
CA PRO A 142 0.22 2.73 -13.38
C PRO A 142 0.26 2.90 -11.85
N PHE A 143 1.25 2.32 -11.18
CA PHE A 143 1.50 2.51 -9.77
C PHE A 143 2.02 3.92 -9.52
N ARG A 144 1.56 4.64 -8.50
CA ARG A 144 2.18 5.91 -8.11
C ARG A 144 2.59 5.94 -6.64
N VAL A 145 3.77 6.47 -6.37
CA VAL A 145 4.36 6.62 -5.03
C VAL A 145 4.60 8.09 -4.71
N LYS A 146 4.22 8.51 -3.50
CA LYS A 146 4.65 9.78 -2.93
C LYS A 146 5.36 9.53 -1.61
N GLY A 147 6.61 9.99 -1.50
CA GLY A 147 7.39 9.97 -0.27
C GLY A 147 7.38 11.33 0.43
N THR A 148 7.68 11.36 1.72
CA THR A 148 8.05 12.62 2.40
C THR A 148 9.52 12.91 2.09
N PRO A 149 9.90 14.13 1.65
CA PRO A 149 11.30 14.45 1.40
C PRO A 149 12.15 14.38 2.69
N VAL A 150 13.44 14.06 2.55
CA VAL A 150 14.41 14.27 3.63
C VAL A 150 14.57 15.77 3.80
N ARG A 151 14.09 16.32 4.92
CA ARG A 151 14.76 17.52 5.43
C ARG A 151 16.06 17.01 6.01
N ALA A 152 17.18 17.30 5.36
CA ALA A 152 18.46 17.20 6.03
C ALA A 152 18.31 18.08 7.29
N CYS A 153 18.36 17.48 8.48
CA CYS A 153 18.63 18.26 9.67
C CYS A 153 20.05 18.79 9.50
N GLU A 154 20.18 20.02 9.00
CA GLU A 154 21.40 20.79 9.19
C GLU A 154 21.65 20.88 10.69
N GLY A 155 22.86 20.51 11.09
CA GLY A 155 23.21 20.28 12.49
C GLY A 155 22.93 21.47 13.40
N HIS A 156 22.57 21.16 14.63
CA HIS A 156 22.99 21.98 15.76
C HIS A 156 24.03 21.17 16.53
N ALA A 157 25.29 21.39 16.15
CA ALA A 157 26.36 21.29 17.12
C ALA A 157 26.19 22.50 18.06
N GLY A 158 25.83 22.22 19.30
CA GLY A 158 25.95 23.12 20.43
C GLY A 158 26.95 22.53 21.41
#